data_AF-A0A1Y5D0J2-F1
#
_entry.id   AF-A0A1Y5D0J2-F1
#
_cell.length_a   1.000
_cell.length_b   1.000
_cell.length_c   1.000
_cell.angle_alpha   90.00
_cell.angle_beta   90.00
_cell.angle_gamma   90.00
#
_symmetry.space_group_name_H-M   'P 1'
#
loop_
_entity.id
_entity.type
_entity.pdbx_description
1 polymer ?
#
loop_
_entity_poly.entity_id
_entity_poly.type
_entity_poly.pdbx_seq_one_letter_code
_entity_poly.pdbx_strand_id
1 'polypeptide(L)'
;MNTTPQYSKPDTGDCLIFNPNQVAHCASLAEKNKTRYALNFCIVQSEANWRNVYENYLEPFTYFQPFDNFAKKALKFKAEPKILDNAFINIACDHELSSLAHVEFLLENIFSDVDVATNIFQHIINHDPYLMQYGSIFDLVSLIKELLHSQLNAKQAINKVAVQALLDLAHYEETFKDSFGRYDQQGKPDAKAIFWPNPQSIKYPQSKFSLQPFVKKYPIMDMQTPIGSAGSCFAFEIAKYFQQSGYNYVVTERNDDFNSGLAIEGYTPGDTIAKFCANYGILFNSPSFTQLAEKAFSTREFSKLLIEDESGYYLDPYRENVVFRSQQAYLADYEQHIAAVKASFLQCQVFVITLGLNECWQLHDGSFMSRNPRDNMYHLVKHRTLTVTENVQHIQRFFDIIKQHNPEFKLIISVSPIPFLATGRADKHHVISANCHSKAVLRVAAEELVQNNDDMYYLPSYELITECTEDAWLDDHRHVKPEVVKQVVEMFKAIFVKTET
;
A
#
# COMPACT_ATOMS: atom_id res chain seq x y z
N MET A 1 -39.71 -50.44 46.67
CA MET A 1 -38.91 -51.44 45.94
C MET A 1 -38.00 -50.69 44.98
N ASN A 2 -36.69 -50.77 45.17
CA ASN A 2 -35.71 -50.22 44.22
C ASN A 2 -35.88 -50.93 42.88
N THR A 3 -36.29 -50.21 41.85
CA THR A 3 -36.27 -50.66 40.45
C THR A 3 -35.51 -49.62 39.63
N THR A 4 -34.21 -49.53 39.86
CA THR A 4 -33.32 -48.84 38.92
C THR A 4 -33.16 -49.76 37.72
N PRO A 5 -33.55 -49.35 36.50
CA PRO A 5 -33.33 -50.20 35.33
C PRO A 5 -31.82 -50.30 35.08
N GLN A 6 -31.30 -51.53 35.06
CA GLN A 6 -29.95 -51.80 34.57
C GLN A 6 -29.99 -51.69 33.05
N TYR A 7 -29.37 -50.65 32.50
CA TYR A 7 -29.21 -50.50 31.06
C TYR A 7 -28.15 -51.51 30.57
N SER A 8 -28.59 -52.58 29.92
CA SER A 8 -27.73 -53.41 29.09
C SER A 8 -27.55 -52.75 27.71
N LYS A 9 -26.38 -52.95 27.10
CA LYS A 9 -26.12 -52.55 25.72
C LYS A 9 -27.05 -53.38 24.81
N PRO A 10 -27.85 -52.76 23.91
CA PRO A 10 -28.72 -53.53 23.01
C PRO A 10 -27.90 -54.35 22.02
N ASP A 11 -28.38 -55.56 21.74
CA ASP A 11 -27.78 -56.48 20.78
C ASP A 11 -28.36 -56.25 19.37
N THR A 12 -27.70 -56.86 18.37
CA THR A 12 -28.15 -56.74 16.97
C THR A 12 -29.47 -57.48 16.80
N GLY A 13 -30.56 -56.74 16.55
CA GLY A 13 -31.92 -57.29 16.39
C GLY A 13 -32.93 -56.81 17.43
N ASP A 14 -32.50 -56.05 18.45
CA ASP A 14 -33.40 -55.50 19.46
C ASP A 14 -34.30 -54.39 18.88
N CYS A 15 -35.58 -54.39 19.30
CA CYS A 15 -36.56 -53.39 18.92
C CYS A 15 -36.85 -52.45 20.10
N LEU A 16 -36.63 -51.15 19.91
CA LEU A 16 -36.96 -50.09 20.86
C LEU A 16 -38.38 -49.59 20.63
N ILE A 17 -39.29 -49.83 21.59
CA ILE A 17 -40.66 -49.29 21.56
C ILE A 17 -40.72 -48.02 22.41
N PHE A 18 -41.05 -46.88 21.80
CA PHE A 18 -41.25 -45.62 22.52
C PHE A 18 -42.68 -45.50 23.05
N ASN A 19 -42.82 -45.34 24.37
CA ASN A 19 -44.07 -44.96 25.02
C ASN A 19 -44.11 -43.43 25.22
N PRO A 20 -44.99 -42.69 24.53
CA PRO A 20 -44.97 -41.22 24.52
C PRO A 20 -45.36 -40.56 25.87
N ASN A 21 -45.82 -41.32 26.86
CA ASN A 21 -46.22 -40.78 28.17
C ASN A 21 -45.12 -40.82 29.25
N GLN A 22 -43.92 -41.29 28.93
CA GLN A 22 -42.80 -41.33 29.88
C GLN A 22 -41.58 -40.62 29.31
N VAL A 23 -41.15 -39.55 29.97
CA VAL A 23 -39.89 -38.87 29.67
C VAL A 23 -38.74 -39.83 30.01
N ALA A 24 -38.11 -40.42 28.98
CA ALA A 24 -37.03 -41.38 29.16
C ALA A 24 -35.70 -40.76 29.62
N HIS A 25 -35.49 -39.46 29.37
CA HIS A 25 -34.25 -38.76 29.74
C HIS A 25 -34.48 -37.25 29.89
N CYS A 26 -33.91 -36.66 30.94
CA CYS A 26 -33.84 -35.20 31.13
C CYS A 26 -32.37 -34.78 31.13
N ALA A 27 -32.01 -33.75 30.37
CA ALA A 27 -30.63 -33.29 30.29
C ALA A 27 -30.23 -32.53 31.56
N SER A 28 -29.21 -33.04 32.28
CA SER A 28 -28.55 -32.32 33.37
C SER A 28 -27.29 -31.58 32.87
N LEU A 29 -26.81 -30.63 33.69
CA LEU A 29 -25.57 -29.87 33.47
C LEU A 29 -24.37 -30.82 33.34
N ALA A 30 -23.52 -30.58 32.34
CA ALA A 30 -22.38 -31.43 32.07
C ALA A 30 -21.30 -31.31 33.16
N GLU A 31 -20.80 -32.44 33.65
CA GLU A 31 -19.64 -32.48 34.52
C GLU A 31 -18.35 -32.19 33.73
N LYS A 32 -17.47 -31.34 34.28
CA LYS A 32 -16.18 -30.98 33.66
C LYS A 32 -15.35 -32.25 33.37
N ASN A 33 -14.77 -32.34 32.18
CA ASN A 33 -13.84 -33.39 31.71
C ASN A 33 -14.42 -34.80 31.48
N LYS A 34 -15.74 -34.96 31.31
CA LYS A 34 -16.33 -36.24 30.85
C LYS A 34 -16.87 -36.12 29.44
N THR A 35 -16.50 -37.07 28.57
CA THR A 35 -17.06 -37.21 27.22
C THR A 35 -18.51 -37.67 27.33
N ARG A 36 -19.45 -36.86 26.83
CA ARG A 36 -20.87 -37.22 26.75
C ARG A 36 -21.18 -37.71 25.33
N TYR A 37 -21.89 -38.82 25.24
CA TYR A 37 -22.52 -39.27 24.00
C TYR A 37 -24.01 -38.97 24.11
N ALA A 38 -24.52 -38.16 23.19
CA ALA A 38 -25.94 -37.86 23.08
C ALA A 38 -26.46 -38.46 21.77
N LEU A 39 -27.48 -39.30 21.85
CA LEU A 39 -28.20 -39.81 20.70
C LEU A 39 -29.48 -38.98 20.56
N ASN A 40 -29.54 -38.11 19.56
CA ASN A 40 -30.71 -37.27 19.28
C ASN A 40 -31.48 -37.87 18.11
N PHE A 41 -32.77 -38.17 18.30
CA PHE A 41 -33.68 -38.54 17.22
C PHE A 41 -34.45 -37.30 16.78
N CYS A 42 -34.43 -36.98 15.49
CA CYS A 42 -35.29 -35.98 14.87
C CYS A 42 -36.27 -36.71 13.96
N ILE A 43 -37.54 -36.73 14.32
CA ILE A 43 -38.61 -37.27 13.48
C ILE A 43 -39.15 -36.08 12.67
N VAL A 44 -38.75 -36.01 11.41
CA VAL A 44 -39.25 -34.99 10.48
C VAL A 44 -40.49 -35.55 9.79
N GLN A 45 -41.53 -34.73 9.65
CA GLN A 45 -42.74 -35.14 8.95
C GLN A 45 -42.40 -35.38 7.47
N SER A 46 -42.75 -36.55 6.95
CA SER A 46 -42.54 -36.87 5.53
C SER A 46 -43.35 -35.91 4.66
N GLU A 47 -42.73 -35.38 3.61
CA GLU A 47 -43.41 -34.55 2.59
C GLU A 47 -44.52 -35.33 1.87
N ALA A 48 -44.42 -36.66 1.85
CA ALA A 48 -45.43 -37.56 1.32
C ALA A 48 -46.25 -38.21 2.46
N ASN A 49 -47.58 -38.14 2.35
CA ASN A 49 -48.49 -38.90 3.22
C ASN A 49 -48.23 -40.41 3.05
N TRP A 50 -48.40 -41.20 4.13
CA TRP A 50 -48.23 -42.65 4.13
C TRP A 50 -49.01 -43.38 3.02
N ARG A 51 -50.19 -42.85 2.61
CA ARG A 51 -50.95 -43.41 1.48
C ARG A 51 -50.21 -43.27 0.16
N ASN A 52 -49.60 -42.11 -0.11
CA ASN A 52 -48.83 -41.87 -1.32
C ASN A 52 -47.58 -42.76 -1.37
N VAL A 53 -46.88 -42.92 -0.24
CA VAL A 53 -45.73 -43.82 -0.13
C VAL A 53 -46.11 -45.26 -0.47
N TYR A 54 -47.27 -45.72 0.02
CA TYR A 54 -47.78 -47.06 -0.26
C TYR A 54 -48.25 -47.23 -1.70
N GLU A 55 -49.02 -46.29 -2.22
CA GLU A 55 -49.61 -46.36 -3.57
C GLU A 55 -48.56 -46.22 -4.69
N ASN A 56 -47.52 -45.41 -4.47
CA ASN A 56 -46.48 -45.14 -5.47
C ASN A 56 -45.19 -45.94 -5.26
N TYR A 57 -45.18 -46.91 -4.33
CA TYR A 57 -44.01 -47.75 -4.04
C TYR A 57 -42.72 -46.95 -3.84
N LEU A 58 -42.79 -45.86 -3.06
CA LEU A 58 -41.60 -45.05 -2.77
C LEU A 58 -40.69 -45.84 -1.81
N GLU A 59 -39.57 -46.35 -2.32
CA GLU A 59 -38.61 -47.09 -1.51
C GLU A 59 -37.74 -46.15 -0.63
N PRO A 60 -37.40 -46.55 0.60
CA PRO A 60 -36.48 -45.79 1.45
C PRO A 60 -35.11 -45.71 0.78
N PHE A 61 -34.61 -44.50 0.57
CA PHE A 61 -33.24 -44.29 0.10
C PHE A 61 -32.25 -44.70 1.22
N THR A 62 -31.35 -45.64 0.95
CA THR A 62 -30.49 -46.29 1.96
C THR A 62 -29.12 -45.64 2.18
N TYR A 63 -28.83 -44.53 1.49
CA TYR A 63 -27.58 -43.80 1.69
C TYR A 63 -27.68 -42.84 2.87
N PHE A 64 -26.69 -42.92 3.76
CA PHE A 64 -26.47 -41.93 4.82
C PHE A 64 -25.73 -40.74 4.20
N GLN A 65 -26.35 -39.56 4.21
CA GLN A 65 -25.57 -38.31 4.10
C GLN A 65 -25.15 -37.87 5.50
N PRO A 66 -23.87 -37.49 5.69
CA PRO A 66 -23.46 -36.75 6.88
C PRO A 66 -24.34 -35.51 6.99
N PHE A 67 -25.11 -35.40 8.06
CA PHE A 67 -25.87 -34.18 8.35
C PHE A 67 -24.95 -33.19 9.08
N ASP A 68 -23.88 -32.80 8.38
CA ASP A 68 -22.89 -31.88 8.88
C ASP A 68 -23.58 -30.57 9.29
N ASN A 69 -23.16 -30.02 10.43
CA ASN A 69 -23.77 -28.85 11.04
C ASN A 69 -25.24 -29.04 11.49
N PHE A 70 -25.73 -30.26 11.74
CA PHE A 70 -27.08 -30.51 12.31
C PHE A 70 -27.36 -29.60 13.51
N ALA A 71 -26.41 -29.49 14.45
CA ALA A 71 -26.59 -28.63 15.62
C ALA A 71 -26.80 -27.16 15.26
N LYS A 72 -26.04 -26.60 14.30
CA LYS A 72 -26.24 -25.23 13.80
C LYS A 72 -27.59 -25.09 13.08
N LYS A 73 -27.96 -26.05 12.23
CA LYS A 73 -29.27 -26.05 11.51
C LYS A 73 -30.45 -26.20 12.47
N ALA A 74 -30.37 -27.10 13.45
CA ALA A 74 -31.37 -27.34 14.49
C ALA A 74 -31.65 -26.09 15.33
N LEU A 75 -30.61 -25.27 15.61
CA LEU A 75 -30.76 -23.98 16.29
C LEU A 75 -31.56 -22.97 15.47
N LYS A 76 -31.51 -23.03 14.13
CA LYS A 76 -32.31 -22.15 13.25
C LYS A 76 -33.81 -22.44 13.33
N PHE A 77 -34.21 -23.70 13.57
CA PHE A 77 -35.63 -24.07 13.77
C PHE A 77 -36.23 -23.59 15.10
N LYS A 78 -35.39 -23.10 16.04
CA LYS A 78 -35.81 -22.53 17.32
C LYS A 78 -35.87 -21.00 17.30
N ALA A 79 -35.50 -20.36 16.19
CA ALA A 79 -35.53 -18.92 16.08
C ALA A 79 -37.00 -18.46 16.01
N GLU A 80 -37.42 -17.63 16.97
CA GLU A 80 -38.59 -16.78 16.78
C GLU A 80 -38.44 -16.00 15.47
N PRO A 81 -39.53 -15.63 14.78
CA PRO A 81 -39.46 -14.78 13.59
C PRO A 81 -38.46 -13.66 13.84
N LYS A 82 -37.44 -13.53 12.98
CA LYS A 82 -36.48 -12.42 13.02
C LYS A 82 -37.26 -11.14 12.73
N ILE A 83 -37.80 -10.53 13.79
CA ILE A 83 -38.67 -9.34 13.74
C ILE A 83 -37.91 -8.22 13.01
N LEU A 84 -38.64 -7.46 12.19
CA LEU A 84 -38.23 -6.17 11.62
C LEU A 84 -38.06 -5.11 12.72
N ASP A 85 -37.14 -5.33 13.66
CA ASP A 85 -36.71 -4.25 14.53
C ASP A 85 -35.77 -3.35 13.72
N ASN A 86 -36.32 -2.26 13.20
CA ASN A 86 -35.61 -1.30 12.35
C ASN A 86 -34.61 -0.43 13.14
N ALA A 87 -34.41 -0.71 14.44
CA ALA A 87 -33.42 0.02 15.23
C ALA A 87 -31.97 -0.23 14.76
N PHE A 88 -31.66 -1.40 14.19
CA PHE A 88 -30.33 -1.74 13.67
C PHE A 88 -30.33 -2.95 12.71
N ILE A 89 -29.32 -3.05 11.85
CA ILE A 89 -29.09 -4.21 10.98
C ILE A 89 -28.04 -5.12 11.61
N ASN A 90 -28.45 -6.34 11.99
CA ASN A 90 -27.53 -7.34 12.52
C ASN A 90 -26.83 -8.09 11.37
N ILE A 91 -25.50 -8.17 11.38
CA ILE A 91 -24.69 -8.96 10.42
C ILE A 91 -24.12 -10.17 11.17
N ALA A 92 -24.54 -11.37 10.78
CA ALA A 92 -24.09 -12.62 11.41
C ALA A 92 -22.70 -13.06 10.93
N CYS A 93 -22.08 -13.94 11.71
CA CYS A 93 -20.82 -14.59 11.36
C CYS A 93 -20.97 -15.51 10.13
N ASP A 94 -19.84 -15.97 9.58
CA ASP A 94 -19.78 -17.00 8.53
C ASP A 94 -20.60 -16.68 7.26
N HIS A 95 -20.78 -15.39 6.94
CA HIS A 95 -21.60 -14.90 5.81
C HIS A 95 -23.10 -15.23 5.91
N GLU A 96 -23.61 -15.48 7.13
CA GLU A 96 -25.02 -15.78 7.36
C GLU A 96 -25.92 -14.54 7.29
N LEU A 97 -27.16 -14.74 6.84
CA LEU A 97 -28.20 -13.72 6.79
C LEU A 97 -29.09 -13.79 8.04
N SER A 98 -28.91 -12.80 8.90
CA SER A 98 -29.46 -12.70 10.26
C SER A 98 -30.85 -12.11 10.35
N SER A 99 -31.36 -11.42 9.34
CA SER A 99 -32.70 -10.81 9.34
C SER A 99 -33.10 -10.37 7.92
N LEU A 100 -34.40 -10.14 7.72
CA LEU A 100 -34.90 -9.55 6.46
C LEU A 100 -34.37 -8.13 6.25
N ALA A 101 -34.20 -7.34 7.32
CA ALA A 101 -33.58 -6.02 7.22
C ALA A 101 -32.13 -6.07 6.69
N HIS A 102 -31.36 -7.13 7.01
CA HIS A 102 -30.03 -7.34 6.42
C HIS A 102 -30.13 -7.68 4.92
N VAL A 103 -31.11 -8.48 4.51
CA VAL A 103 -31.35 -8.81 3.10
C VAL A 103 -31.74 -7.56 2.29
N GLU A 104 -32.68 -6.77 2.81
CA GLU A 104 -33.11 -5.51 2.19
C GLU A 104 -31.91 -4.57 1.99
N PHE A 105 -31.14 -4.35 3.06
CA PHE A 105 -29.92 -3.56 3.01
C PHE A 105 -28.92 -4.05 1.94
N LEU A 106 -28.69 -5.36 1.86
CA LEU A 106 -27.79 -5.91 0.83
C LEU A 106 -28.32 -5.65 -0.58
N LEU A 107 -29.60 -5.90 -0.83
CA LEU A 107 -30.20 -5.71 -2.16
C LEU A 107 -30.14 -4.24 -2.61
N GLU A 108 -30.42 -3.30 -1.71
CA GLU A 108 -30.31 -1.86 -1.97
C GLU A 108 -28.87 -1.40 -2.27
N ASN A 109 -27.86 -2.11 -1.75
CA ASN A 109 -26.45 -1.80 -2.01
C ASN A 109 -25.85 -2.61 -3.17
N ILE A 110 -26.52 -3.68 -3.62
CA ILE A 110 -26.13 -4.44 -4.81
C ILE A 110 -26.67 -3.75 -6.05
N PHE A 111 -27.94 -3.35 -6.06
CA PHE A 111 -28.62 -2.88 -7.27
C PHE A 111 -28.77 -1.36 -7.30
N SER A 112 -28.45 -0.80 -8.46
CA SER A 112 -28.67 0.63 -8.75
C SER A 112 -30.16 0.97 -8.94
N ASP A 113 -30.98 -0.01 -9.31
CA ASP A 113 -32.42 0.12 -9.53
C ASP A 113 -33.22 -0.37 -8.30
N VAL A 114 -33.95 0.56 -7.68
CA VAL A 114 -34.73 0.31 -6.45
C VAL A 114 -35.86 -0.69 -6.69
N ASP A 115 -36.46 -0.71 -7.88
CA ASP A 115 -37.55 -1.63 -8.19
C ASP A 115 -37.01 -3.07 -8.32
N VAL A 116 -35.79 -3.24 -8.85
CA VAL A 116 -35.13 -4.56 -8.89
C VAL A 116 -34.89 -5.08 -7.48
N ALA A 117 -34.27 -4.26 -6.62
CA ALA A 117 -34.02 -4.61 -5.22
C ALA A 117 -35.33 -4.96 -4.48
N THR A 118 -36.35 -4.12 -4.63
CA THR A 118 -37.67 -4.31 -4.00
C THR A 118 -38.34 -5.60 -4.49
N ASN A 119 -38.33 -5.88 -5.79
CA ASN A 119 -38.96 -7.08 -6.35
C ASN A 119 -38.28 -8.36 -5.87
N ILE A 120 -36.94 -8.38 -5.81
CA ILE A 120 -36.19 -9.52 -5.27
C ILE A 120 -36.47 -9.68 -3.77
N PHE A 121 -36.52 -8.58 -3.02
CA PHE A 121 -36.82 -8.62 -1.59
C PHE A 121 -38.22 -9.17 -1.32
N GLN A 122 -39.23 -8.71 -2.06
CA GLN A 122 -40.59 -9.24 -1.98
C GLN A 122 -40.66 -10.72 -2.38
N HIS A 123 -39.87 -11.15 -3.38
CA HIS A 123 -39.76 -12.57 -3.72
C HIS A 123 -39.28 -13.39 -2.51
N ILE A 124 -38.25 -12.93 -1.79
CA ILE A 124 -37.70 -13.60 -0.62
C ILE A 124 -38.72 -13.64 0.53
N ILE A 125 -39.39 -12.53 0.85
CA ILE A 125 -40.43 -12.49 1.88
C ILE A 125 -41.54 -13.52 1.61
N ASN A 126 -41.94 -13.67 0.35
CA ASN A 126 -43.05 -14.56 -0.01
C ASN A 126 -42.67 -16.05 0.01
N HIS A 127 -41.40 -16.39 -0.24
CA HIS A 127 -40.95 -17.79 -0.36
C HIS A 127 -40.16 -18.30 0.86
N ASP A 128 -39.42 -17.42 1.53
CA ASP A 128 -38.57 -17.76 2.68
C ASP A 128 -38.51 -16.62 3.71
N PRO A 129 -39.63 -16.26 4.36
CA PRO A 129 -39.68 -15.16 5.33
C PRO A 129 -38.81 -15.37 6.57
N TYR A 130 -38.33 -16.60 6.80
CA TYR A 130 -37.49 -16.98 7.94
C TYR A 130 -36.01 -17.18 7.57
N LEU A 131 -35.63 -17.02 6.30
CA LEU A 131 -34.26 -17.21 5.78
C LEU A 131 -33.70 -18.62 6.09
N MET A 132 -34.53 -19.64 5.92
CA MET A 132 -34.16 -21.05 6.12
C MET A 132 -33.50 -21.66 4.88
N GLN A 133 -33.89 -21.19 3.69
CA GLN A 133 -33.35 -21.61 2.39
C GLN A 133 -32.27 -20.64 1.91
N TYR A 134 -32.53 -19.33 1.96
CA TYR A 134 -31.61 -18.28 1.53
C TYR A 134 -30.86 -17.69 2.72
N GLY A 135 -30.25 -18.57 3.52
CA GLY A 135 -29.70 -18.24 4.84
C GLY A 135 -28.28 -17.67 4.83
N SER A 136 -27.65 -17.54 3.67
CA SER A 136 -26.30 -16.98 3.50
C SER A 136 -26.20 -16.06 2.28
N ILE A 137 -25.15 -15.25 2.24
CA ILE A 137 -24.84 -14.39 1.07
C ILE A 137 -24.70 -15.24 -0.21
N PHE A 138 -24.12 -16.43 -0.12
CA PHE A 138 -23.93 -17.31 -1.29
C PHE A 138 -25.27 -17.86 -1.81
N ASP A 139 -26.19 -18.20 -0.90
CA ASP A 139 -27.54 -18.64 -1.28
C ASP A 139 -28.32 -17.48 -1.91
N LEU A 140 -28.20 -16.28 -1.35
CA LEU A 140 -28.82 -15.06 -1.88
C LEU A 140 -28.31 -14.73 -3.29
N VAL A 141 -26.99 -14.72 -3.50
CA VAL A 141 -26.39 -14.49 -4.82
C VAL A 141 -26.84 -15.55 -5.83
N SER A 142 -26.92 -16.82 -5.40
CA SER A 142 -27.39 -17.91 -6.27
C SER A 142 -28.85 -17.72 -6.68
N LEU A 143 -29.73 -17.39 -5.73
CA LEU A 143 -31.14 -17.05 -6.00
C LEU A 143 -31.25 -15.89 -6.99
N ILE A 144 -30.50 -14.80 -6.76
CA ILE A 144 -30.52 -13.63 -7.63
C ILE A 144 -30.14 -14.02 -9.06
N LYS A 145 -29.09 -14.85 -9.23
CA LYS A 145 -28.68 -15.34 -10.56
C LYS A 145 -29.79 -16.12 -11.25
N GLU A 146 -30.48 -16.99 -10.52
CA GLU A 146 -31.62 -17.75 -11.05
C GLU A 146 -32.77 -16.83 -11.48
N LEU A 147 -33.13 -15.86 -10.64
CA LEU A 147 -34.19 -14.88 -10.92
C LEU A 147 -33.85 -14.03 -12.15
N LEU A 148 -32.64 -13.48 -12.23
CA LEU A 148 -32.21 -12.63 -13.35
C LEU A 148 -32.04 -13.44 -14.65
N HIS A 149 -31.53 -14.67 -14.57
CA HIS A 149 -31.40 -15.54 -15.73
C HIS A 149 -32.77 -15.90 -16.33
N SER A 150 -33.80 -16.11 -15.49
CA SER A 150 -35.17 -16.37 -15.97
C SER A 150 -35.76 -15.23 -16.82
N GLN A 151 -35.29 -13.99 -16.62
CA GLN A 151 -35.69 -12.81 -17.37
C GLN A 151 -34.99 -12.67 -18.73
N LEU A 152 -33.95 -13.49 -18.98
CA LEU A 152 -33.15 -13.49 -20.21
C LEU A 152 -33.51 -14.70 -21.07
N ASN A 153 -34.77 -14.75 -21.50
CA ASN A 153 -35.25 -15.79 -22.39
C ASN A 153 -34.95 -15.43 -23.86
N ALA A 154 -34.32 -16.35 -24.61
CA ALA A 154 -34.01 -16.18 -26.03
C ALA A 154 -35.23 -15.88 -26.93
N LYS A 155 -36.45 -16.13 -26.44
CA LYS A 155 -37.71 -15.86 -27.14
C LYS A 155 -38.32 -14.48 -26.86
N GLN A 156 -37.73 -13.70 -25.95
CA GLN A 156 -38.22 -12.37 -25.56
C GLN A 156 -37.19 -11.29 -25.89
N ALA A 157 -37.66 -10.05 -26.05
CA ALA A 157 -36.76 -8.90 -26.21
C ALA A 157 -35.93 -8.72 -24.93
N ILE A 158 -34.64 -8.43 -25.09
CA ILE A 158 -33.73 -8.22 -23.96
C ILE A 158 -34.18 -7.01 -23.15
N ASN A 159 -34.45 -7.23 -21.86
CA ASN A 159 -34.84 -6.16 -20.94
C ASN A 159 -33.59 -5.43 -20.42
N LYS A 160 -33.49 -4.13 -20.70
CA LYS A 160 -32.38 -3.27 -20.26
C LYS A 160 -32.22 -3.27 -18.73
N VAL A 161 -33.31 -3.32 -17.98
CA VAL A 161 -33.29 -3.36 -16.50
C VAL A 161 -32.66 -4.67 -16.02
N ALA A 162 -33.01 -5.81 -16.62
CA ALA A 162 -32.44 -7.11 -16.26
C ALA A 162 -30.93 -7.19 -16.62
N VAL A 163 -30.51 -6.60 -17.74
CA VAL A 163 -29.09 -6.51 -18.10
C VAL A 163 -28.33 -5.64 -17.12
N GLN A 164 -28.88 -4.49 -16.72
CA GLN A 164 -28.26 -3.63 -15.70
C GLN A 164 -28.14 -4.35 -14.36
N ALA A 165 -29.17 -5.06 -13.92
CA ALA A 165 -29.14 -5.84 -12.69
C ALA A 165 -28.06 -6.94 -12.71
N LEU A 166 -27.82 -7.59 -13.87
CA LEU A 166 -26.70 -8.52 -14.00
C LEU A 166 -25.33 -7.84 -13.90
N LEU A 167 -25.17 -6.63 -14.48
CA LEU A 167 -23.93 -5.87 -14.36
C LEU A 167 -23.67 -5.45 -12.92
N ASP A 168 -24.71 -4.99 -12.21
CA ASP A 168 -24.66 -4.62 -10.81
C ASP A 168 -24.25 -5.82 -9.93
N LEU A 169 -24.86 -6.99 -10.16
CA LEU A 169 -24.50 -8.23 -9.46
C LEU A 169 -23.06 -8.67 -9.77
N ALA A 170 -22.63 -8.58 -11.03
CA ALA A 170 -21.27 -8.92 -11.43
C ALA A 170 -20.24 -8.00 -10.75
N HIS A 171 -20.53 -6.70 -10.67
CA HIS A 171 -19.70 -5.73 -9.97
C HIS A 171 -19.63 -6.02 -8.46
N TYR A 172 -20.76 -6.38 -7.85
CA TYR A 172 -20.80 -6.81 -6.45
C TYR A 172 -19.93 -8.05 -6.22
N GLU A 173 -20.04 -9.09 -7.05
CA GLU A 173 -19.24 -10.30 -6.92
C GLU A 173 -17.74 -10.05 -7.12
N GLU A 174 -17.38 -9.19 -8.08
CA GLU A 174 -15.99 -8.77 -8.30
C GLU A 174 -15.45 -8.06 -7.04
N THR A 175 -16.19 -7.09 -6.52
CA THR A 175 -15.82 -6.32 -5.31
C THR A 175 -15.77 -7.20 -4.06
N PHE A 176 -16.71 -8.13 -3.92
CA PHE A 176 -16.74 -9.10 -2.82
C PHE A 176 -15.51 -10.00 -2.86
N LYS A 177 -15.23 -10.62 -4.01
CA LYS A 177 -14.08 -11.51 -4.19
C LYS A 177 -12.78 -10.78 -3.92
N ASP A 178 -12.68 -9.57 -4.45
CA ASP A 178 -11.54 -8.71 -4.26
C ASP A 178 -11.31 -8.39 -2.78
N SER A 179 -12.35 -7.91 -2.08
CA SER A 179 -12.32 -7.57 -0.65
C SER A 179 -11.99 -8.78 0.22
N PHE A 180 -12.63 -9.92 -0.05
CA PHE A 180 -12.41 -11.16 0.66
C PHE A 180 -10.96 -11.67 0.51
N GLY A 181 -10.38 -11.50 -0.68
CA GLY A 181 -9.00 -11.92 -0.99
C GLY A 181 -7.91 -10.94 -0.56
N ARG A 182 -8.23 -9.79 0.05
CA ARG A 182 -7.22 -8.73 0.32
C ARG A 182 -6.04 -9.23 1.15
N TYR A 183 -6.32 -10.06 2.16
CA TYR A 183 -5.31 -10.66 3.05
C TYR A 183 -5.00 -12.13 2.73
N ASP A 184 -5.48 -12.65 1.60
CA ASP A 184 -5.10 -13.97 1.14
C ASP A 184 -3.63 -13.99 0.72
N GLN A 185 -2.93 -15.06 1.07
CA GLN A 185 -1.55 -15.30 0.69
C GLN A 185 -1.42 -15.71 -0.77
N GLN A 186 -2.46 -16.31 -1.35
CA GLN A 186 -2.43 -16.76 -2.73
C GLN A 186 -2.34 -15.58 -3.70
N GLY A 187 -1.39 -15.66 -4.64
CA GLY A 187 -1.20 -14.64 -5.69
C GLY A 187 -0.46 -13.37 -5.23
N LYS A 188 -0.03 -13.26 -3.97
CA LYS A 188 0.82 -12.15 -3.52
C LYS A 188 2.29 -12.40 -3.93
N PRO A 189 3.05 -11.37 -4.35
CA PRO A 189 4.47 -11.53 -4.68
C PRO A 189 5.29 -12.03 -3.49
N ASP A 190 4.94 -11.59 -2.28
CA ASP A 190 5.46 -12.11 -1.03
C ASP A 190 4.32 -12.26 -0.01
N ALA A 191 3.98 -13.49 0.35
CA ALA A 191 2.95 -13.80 1.33
C ALA A 191 3.29 -13.29 2.75
N LYS A 192 4.57 -13.09 3.06
CA LYS A 192 5.03 -12.59 4.37
C LYS A 192 4.85 -11.08 4.53
N ALA A 193 4.58 -10.36 3.45
CA ALA A 193 4.39 -8.92 3.48
C ALA A 193 2.97 -8.47 3.87
N ILE A 194 2.04 -9.42 4.08
CA ILE A 194 0.63 -9.13 4.37
C ILE A 194 0.44 -8.66 5.82
N PHE A 195 1.17 -9.27 6.75
CA PHE A 195 1.00 -9.04 8.18
C PHE A 195 2.22 -8.36 8.78
N TRP A 196 1.99 -7.55 9.82
CA TRP A 196 3.07 -6.92 10.56
C TRP A 196 4.04 -7.98 11.15
N PRO A 197 5.37 -7.82 10.98
CA PRO A 197 6.34 -8.74 11.55
C PRO A 197 6.25 -8.77 13.08
N ASN A 198 5.96 -9.94 13.65
CA ASN A 198 5.91 -10.15 15.09
C ASN A 198 6.73 -11.40 15.48
N PRO A 199 7.87 -11.25 16.18
CA PRO A 199 8.68 -12.40 16.63
C PRO A 199 7.94 -13.35 17.56
N GLN A 200 6.88 -12.89 18.24
CA GLN A 200 6.07 -13.67 19.18
C GLN A 200 4.80 -14.27 18.55
N SER A 201 4.59 -14.09 17.24
CA SER A 201 3.45 -14.69 16.56
C SER A 201 3.54 -16.20 16.57
N ILE A 202 2.48 -16.88 17.04
CA ILE A 202 2.38 -18.35 17.02
C ILE A 202 2.34 -18.87 15.58
N LYS A 203 1.69 -18.13 14.68
CA LYS A 203 1.43 -18.56 13.30
C LYS A 203 2.55 -18.15 12.34
N TYR A 204 3.12 -16.97 12.51
CA TYR A 204 4.08 -16.36 11.58
C TYR A 204 5.19 -15.60 12.34
N PRO A 205 6.10 -16.28 13.06
CA PRO A 205 7.17 -15.61 13.81
C PRO A 205 8.16 -14.94 12.85
N GLN A 206 8.28 -13.60 12.93
CA GLN A 206 9.13 -12.83 12.01
C GLN A 206 9.60 -11.52 12.65
N SER A 207 10.88 -11.17 12.48
CA SER A 207 11.41 -9.87 12.92
C SER A 207 11.38 -8.86 11.79
N LYS A 208 11.06 -7.60 12.08
CA LYS A 208 11.15 -6.52 11.08
C LYS A 208 12.60 -6.26 10.64
N PHE A 209 13.58 -6.62 11.47
CA PHE A 209 15.01 -6.43 11.21
C PHE A 209 15.63 -7.47 10.25
N SER A 210 14.89 -8.53 9.93
CA SER A 210 15.34 -9.55 8.96
C SER A 210 14.69 -9.39 7.59
N LEU A 211 14.04 -8.24 7.33
CA LEU A 211 13.21 -8.03 6.15
C LEU A 211 13.65 -6.81 5.36
N GLN A 212 13.27 -6.82 4.09
CA GLN A 212 13.38 -5.66 3.22
C GLN A 212 11.98 -5.13 2.89
N PRO A 213 11.75 -3.81 2.94
CA PRO A 213 10.43 -3.21 2.77
C PRO A 213 10.00 -3.10 1.29
N PHE A 214 10.12 -4.19 0.52
CA PHE A 214 9.61 -4.25 -0.86
C PHE A 214 9.07 -5.64 -1.22
N VAL A 215 8.16 -5.68 -2.19
CA VAL A 215 7.60 -6.94 -2.72
C VAL A 215 7.70 -7.04 -4.25
N LYS A 216 7.75 -5.89 -4.93
CA LYS A 216 7.89 -5.82 -6.39
C LYS A 216 9.33 -5.48 -6.75
N LYS A 217 9.83 -6.11 -7.82
CA LYS A 217 11.13 -5.82 -8.44
C LYS A 217 10.90 -5.17 -9.79
N TYR A 218 11.82 -4.32 -10.19
CA TYR A 218 11.79 -3.55 -11.42
C TYR A 218 13.19 -3.55 -12.06
N PRO A 219 13.64 -4.65 -12.68
CA PRO A 219 15.00 -4.79 -13.21
C PRO A 219 15.23 -3.92 -14.47
N ILE A 220 15.28 -2.61 -14.27
CA ILE A 220 15.32 -1.58 -15.32
C ILE A 220 16.74 -1.24 -15.79
N MET A 221 17.78 -1.72 -15.09
CA MET A 221 19.17 -1.36 -15.37
C MET A 221 20.16 -2.51 -15.15
N ASP A 222 21.38 -2.31 -15.63
CA ASP A 222 22.56 -3.16 -15.46
C ASP A 222 23.80 -2.29 -15.20
N MET A 223 24.98 -2.90 -15.11
CA MET A 223 26.25 -2.20 -14.84
C MET A 223 26.61 -1.16 -15.92
N GLN A 224 26.15 -1.36 -17.16
CA GLN A 224 26.44 -0.48 -18.29
C GLN A 224 25.42 0.65 -18.44
N THR A 225 24.27 0.54 -17.79
CA THR A 225 23.21 1.56 -17.84
C THR A 225 23.72 2.89 -17.25
N PRO A 226 23.70 4.00 -18.00
CA PRO A 226 24.10 5.31 -17.50
C PRO A 226 23.21 5.74 -16.33
N ILE A 227 23.80 5.88 -15.14
CA ILE A 227 23.09 6.23 -13.91
C ILE A 227 23.60 7.54 -13.30
N GLY A 228 22.68 8.36 -12.80
CA GLY A 228 23.01 9.56 -12.04
C GLY A 228 22.22 9.66 -10.73
N SER A 229 22.61 10.59 -9.86
CA SER A 229 21.84 10.88 -8.65
C SER A 229 21.94 12.34 -8.19
N ALA A 230 20.88 12.85 -7.56
CA ALA A 230 20.86 14.14 -6.90
C ALA A 230 20.03 14.08 -5.61
N GLY A 231 20.33 14.95 -4.64
CA GLY A 231 19.51 15.09 -3.44
C GLY A 231 20.31 15.44 -2.21
N SER A 232 19.84 14.97 -1.06
CA SER A 232 20.47 15.18 0.26
C SER A 232 21.84 14.50 0.37
N CYS A 233 22.52 14.64 1.51
CA CYS A 233 23.77 13.93 1.82
C CYS A 233 23.67 12.41 1.57
N PHE A 234 22.48 11.82 1.72
CA PHE A 234 22.25 10.41 1.46
C PHE A 234 22.41 10.04 -0.02
N ALA A 235 22.07 10.95 -0.93
CA ALA A 235 22.27 10.74 -2.37
C ALA A 235 23.76 10.68 -2.73
N PHE A 236 24.64 11.35 -1.98
CA PHE A 236 26.09 11.26 -2.16
C PHE A 236 26.61 9.86 -1.79
N GLU A 237 26.12 9.25 -0.72
CA GLU A 237 26.53 7.89 -0.36
C GLU A 237 26.13 6.87 -1.44
N ILE A 238 24.97 7.06 -2.07
CA ILE A 238 24.54 6.28 -3.23
C ILE A 238 25.47 6.51 -4.44
N ALA A 239 25.78 7.76 -4.78
CA ALA A 239 26.69 8.12 -5.88
C ALA A 239 28.09 7.51 -5.69
N LYS A 240 28.61 7.61 -4.45
CA LYS A 240 29.90 7.06 -4.06
C LYS A 240 29.93 5.55 -4.26
N TYR A 241 28.90 4.84 -3.82
CA TYR A 241 28.84 3.39 -4.02
C TYR A 241 28.84 3.01 -5.50
N PHE A 242 28.02 3.67 -6.33
CA PHE A 242 27.93 3.32 -7.76
C PHE A 242 29.28 3.48 -8.45
N GLN A 243 29.99 4.57 -8.18
CA GLN A 243 31.33 4.80 -8.72
C GLN A 243 32.34 3.76 -8.21
N GLN A 244 32.35 3.46 -6.90
CA GLN A 244 33.27 2.47 -6.32
C GLN A 244 33.00 1.04 -6.80
N SER A 245 31.76 0.74 -7.15
CA SER A 245 31.34 -0.60 -7.57
C SER A 245 31.39 -0.80 -9.09
N GLY A 246 31.84 0.21 -9.85
CA GLY A 246 32.05 0.13 -11.30
C GLY A 246 30.77 0.23 -12.14
N TYR A 247 29.67 0.77 -11.59
CA TYR A 247 28.51 1.14 -12.41
C TYR A 247 28.88 2.29 -13.35
N ASN A 248 28.19 2.39 -14.48
CA ASN A 248 28.30 3.51 -15.41
C ASN A 248 27.68 4.79 -14.83
N TYR A 249 28.27 5.30 -13.76
CA TYR A 249 27.84 6.53 -13.12
C TYR A 249 28.25 7.74 -13.97
N VAL A 250 27.26 8.52 -14.39
CA VAL A 250 27.46 9.68 -15.26
C VAL A 250 28.13 10.79 -14.46
N VAL A 251 29.29 11.24 -14.94
CA VAL A 251 30.01 12.39 -14.41
C VAL A 251 30.33 13.34 -15.57
N THR A 252 29.66 14.48 -15.59
CA THR A 252 29.78 15.51 -16.63
C THR A 252 30.50 16.76 -16.15
N GLU A 253 30.70 16.90 -14.83
CA GLU A 253 31.43 18.01 -14.23
C GLU A 253 32.28 17.53 -13.07
N ARG A 254 33.52 18.04 -12.99
CA ARG A 254 34.46 17.82 -11.88
C ARG A 254 35.20 19.12 -11.62
N ASN A 255 35.63 19.35 -10.38
CA ASN A 255 36.41 20.54 -10.01
C ASN A 255 37.89 20.19 -9.84
N ASP A 256 38.54 19.71 -10.91
CA ASP A 256 39.94 19.28 -10.87
C ASP A 256 40.95 20.41 -11.13
N ASP A 257 40.48 21.59 -11.56
CA ASP A 257 41.34 22.75 -11.75
C ASP A 257 41.52 23.53 -10.44
N PHE A 258 42.73 23.46 -9.87
CA PHE A 258 43.10 24.22 -8.66
C PHE A 258 43.00 25.74 -8.81
N ASN A 259 42.99 26.25 -10.03
CA ASN A 259 42.94 27.69 -10.33
C ASN A 259 41.52 28.20 -10.68
N SER A 260 40.50 27.32 -10.69
CA SER A 260 39.12 27.69 -11.05
C SER A 260 38.53 28.76 -10.13
N GLY A 261 39.03 28.84 -8.89
CA GLY A 261 38.44 29.68 -7.85
C GLY A 261 37.14 29.11 -7.28
N LEU A 262 36.75 27.90 -7.68
CA LEU A 262 35.65 27.11 -7.14
C LEU A 262 36.17 26.17 -6.04
N ALA A 263 35.45 26.06 -4.94
CA ALA A 263 35.67 25.00 -3.96
C ALA A 263 34.34 24.29 -3.65
N ILE A 264 34.43 22.96 -3.50
CA ILE A 264 33.27 22.10 -3.22
C ILE A 264 33.56 21.39 -1.91
N GLU A 265 32.62 21.47 -0.96
CA GLU A 265 32.82 20.87 0.36
C GLU A 265 32.99 19.35 0.25
N GLY A 266 34.09 18.86 0.85
CA GLY A 266 34.40 17.43 0.89
C GLY A 266 34.83 16.83 -0.45
N TYR A 267 35.26 17.65 -1.42
CA TYR A 267 35.91 17.22 -2.66
C TYR A 267 37.24 17.95 -2.83
N THR A 268 38.31 17.20 -3.08
CA THR A 268 39.64 17.73 -3.39
C THR A 268 39.92 17.52 -4.89
N PRO A 269 40.49 18.51 -5.60
CA PRO A 269 40.88 18.32 -6.99
C PRO A 269 41.77 17.08 -7.16
N GLY A 270 41.37 16.18 -8.07
CA GLY A 270 42.00 14.86 -8.27
C GLY A 270 41.35 13.69 -7.54
N ASP A 271 40.31 13.91 -6.71
CA ASP A 271 39.59 12.84 -6.03
C ASP A 271 38.98 11.84 -7.03
N THR A 272 39.14 10.54 -6.79
CA THR A 272 38.65 9.51 -7.72
C THR A 272 37.12 9.47 -7.85
N ILE A 273 36.40 10.00 -6.86
CA ILE A 273 34.94 9.94 -6.75
C ILE A 273 34.37 11.35 -6.87
N ALA A 274 33.54 11.59 -7.88
CA ALA A 274 32.76 12.81 -7.98
C ALA A 274 31.62 12.80 -6.94
N LYS A 275 31.23 13.99 -6.46
CA LYS A 275 30.10 14.11 -5.52
C LYS A 275 28.77 13.70 -6.16
N PHE A 276 28.54 14.19 -7.37
CA PHE A 276 27.32 13.98 -8.15
C PHE A 276 27.66 13.98 -9.65
N CYS A 277 26.65 13.96 -10.52
CA CYS A 277 26.88 14.04 -11.96
C CYS A 277 27.47 15.37 -12.39
N ALA A 278 27.03 16.44 -11.75
CA ALA A 278 27.52 17.81 -11.93
C ALA A 278 27.60 18.50 -10.56
N ASN A 279 28.29 19.64 -10.47
CA ASN A 279 28.54 20.35 -9.21
C ASN A 279 27.34 21.24 -8.81
N TYR A 280 26.11 20.71 -8.85
CA TYR A 280 24.89 21.41 -8.42
C TYR A 280 24.71 21.45 -6.90
N GLY A 281 25.60 20.80 -6.15
CA GLY A 281 25.54 20.78 -4.71
C GLY A 281 24.48 19.84 -4.15
N ILE A 282 24.19 19.98 -2.86
CA ILE A 282 23.12 19.22 -2.20
C ILE A 282 21.77 19.85 -2.57
N LEU A 283 20.76 19.03 -2.88
CA LEU A 283 19.38 19.47 -3.13
C LEU A 283 18.45 18.91 -2.06
N PHE A 284 17.83 19.77 -1.25
CA PHE A 284 17.01 19.31 -0.14
C PHE A 284 15.50 19.25 -0.43
N ASN A 285 15.00 20.11 -1.31
CA ASN A 285 13.57 20.30 -1.54
C ASN A 285 13.21 20.08 -3.02
N SER A 286 11.96 19.68 -3.27
CA SER A 286 11.43 19.39 -4.62
C SER A 286 11.60 20.54 -5.63
N PRO A 287 11.34 21.83 -5.31
CA PRO A 287 11.55 22.91 -6.29
C PRO A 287 13.00 23.05 -6.71
N SER A 288 13.98 22.75 -5.86
CA SER A 288 15.40 22.81 -6.25
C SER A 288 15.73 21.85 -7.40
N PHE A 289 15.10 20.67 -7.45
CA PHE A 289 15.23 19.76 -8.59
C PHE A 289 14.60 20.37 -9.86
N THR A 290 13.37 20.87 -9.77
CA THR A 290 12.69 21.53 -10.89
C THR A 290 13.54 22.65 -11.46
N GLN A 291 14.05 23.53 -10.61
CA GLN A 291 14.88 24.66 -11.01
C GLN A 291 16.18 24.23 -11.67
N LEU A 292 16.75 23.10 -11.24
CA LEU A 292 17.94 22.55 -11.88
C LEU A 292 17.65 22.13 -13.33
N ALA A 293 16.51 21.46 -13.58
CA ALA A 293 16.07 21.14 -14.94
C ALA A 293 15.69 22.40 -15.73
N GLU A 294 15.00 23.36 -15.11
CA GLU A 294 14.60 24.60 -15.78
C GLU A 294 15.80 25.41 -16.26
N LYS A 295 16.87 25.49 -15.46
CA LYS A 295 18.14 26.11 -15.86
C LYS A 295 18.81 25.32 -16.98
N ALA A 296 18.91 23.99 -16.84
CA ALA A 296 19.58 23.12 -17.82
C ALA A 296 18.97 23.18 -19.22
N PHE A 297 17.65 23.34 -19.30
CA PHE A 297 16.90 23.41 -20.57
C PHE A 297 16.40 24.80 -20.92
N SER A 298 16.82 25.83 -20.17
CA SER A 298 16.47 27.23 -20.40
C SER A 298 14.95 27.47 -20.48
N THR A 299 14.15 26.74 -19.71
CA THR A 299 12.68 26.91 -19.69
C THR A 299 12.25 28.02 -18.74
N ARG A 300 13.15 28.49 -17.88
CA ARG A 300 12.97 29.64 -16.99
C ARG A 300 14.32 30.30 -16.73
N GLU A 301 14.33 31.63 -16.77
CA GLU A 301 15.49 32.45 -16.40
C GLU A 301 15.55 32.68 -14.88
N PHE A 302 16.76 32.72 -14.33
CA PHE A 302 17.00 32.91 -12.90
C PHE A 302 17.99 34.05 -12.66
N SER A 303 17.73 34.84 -11.63
CA SER A 303 18.69 35.85 -11.18
C SER A 303 19.97 35.19 -10.68
N LYS A 304 21.13 35.66 -11.17
CA LYS A 304 22.46 35.26 -10.72
C LYS A 304 22.77 35.92 -9.38
N LEU A 305 22.29 35.32 -8.29
CA LEU A 305 22.48 35.81 -6.93
C LEU A 305 23.80 35.30 -6.35
N LEU A 306 24.63 36.21 -5.82
CA LEU A 306 25.87 35.87 -5.11
C LEU A 306 25.87 36.46 -3.72
N ILE A 307 26.19 35.62 -2.75
CA ILE A 307 26.01 35.91 -1.34
C ILE A 307 27.37 35.80 -0.68
N GLU A 308 27.89 36.93 -0.25
CA GLU A 308 29.19 36.98 0.42
C GLU A 308 29.05 36.43 1.85
N ASP A 309 30.04 35.67 2.27
CA ASP A 309 30.19 35.23 3.65
C ASP A 309 31.27 36.00 4.40
N GLU A 310 31.37 35.76 5.71
CA GLU A 310 32.31 36.47 6.59
C GLU A 310 33.78 36.26 6.21
N SER A 311 34.08 35.22 5.41
CA SER A 311 35.43 34.90 4.92
C SER A 311 35.72 35.51 3.54
N GLY A 312 34.77 36.24 2.94
CA GLY A 312 34.90 36.84 1.62
C GLY A 312 34.65 35.87 0.45
N TYR A 313 34.13 34.66 0.72
CA TYR A 313 33.70 33.75 -0.34
C TYR A 313 32.26 34.07 -0.76
N TYR A 314 31.93 33.74 -2.01
CA TYR A 314 30.59 33.91 -2.56
C TYR A 314 29.87 32.56 -2.68
N LEU A 315 28.57 32.57 -2.40
CA LEU A 315 27.68 31.42 -2.53
C LEU A 315 26.56 31.69 -3.52
N ASP A 316 26.21 30.66 -4.30
CA ASP A 316 24.99 30.61 -5.10
C ASP A 316 23.88 29.95 -4.26
N PRO A 317 22.73 30.61 -4.01
CA PRO A 317 21.64 30.06 -3.19
C PRO A 317 21.02 28.76 -3.74
N TYR A 318 21.31 28.42 -4.99
CA TYR A 318 20.84 27.22 -5.66
C TYR A 318 21.87 26.08 -5.66
N ARG A 319 23.13 26.30 -5.24
CA ARG A 319 24.21 25.31 -5.26
C ARG A 319 24.86 25.15 -3.89
N GLU A 320 24.19 24.40 -3.02
CA GLU A 320 24.67 24.19 -1.64
C GLU A 320 26.04 23.48 -1.63
N ASN A 321 26.92 23.86 -0.69
CA ASN A 321 28.28 23.33 -0.55
C ASN A 321 29.24 23.64 -1.72
N VAL A 322 28.87 24.59 -2.58
CA VAL A 322 29.72 25.11 -3.65
C VAL A 322 30.00 26.59 -3.36
N VAL A 323 31.28 26.95 -3.24
CA VAL A 323 31.71 28.32 -2.91
C VAL A 323 32.70 28.84 -3.95
N PHE A 324 32.67 30.15 -4.17
CA PHE A 324 33.48 30.84 -5.17
C PHE A 324 34.38 31.88 -4.49
N ARG A 325 35.65 31.92 -4.87
CA ARG A 325 36.63 32.91 -4.40
C ARG A 325 36.36 34.31 -4.94
N SER A 326 35.63 34.43 -6.03
CA SER A 326 35.30 35.72 -6.66
C SER A 326 34.05 35.63 -7.52
N GLN A 327 33.42 36.77 -7.80
CA GLN A 327 32.31 36.88 -8.75
C GLN A 327 32.74 36.45 -10.17
N GLN A 328 33.99 36.71 -10.55
CA GLN A 328 34.52 36.29 -11.85
C GLN A 328 34.65 34.77 -11.96
N ALA A 329 35.04 34.08 -10.89
CA ALA A 329 35.07 32.62 -10.84
C ALA A 329 33.67 32.04 -11.06
N TYR A 330 32.66 32.61 -10.40
CA TYR A 330 31.26 32.22 -10.61
C TYR A 330 30.81 32.40 -12.07
N LEU A 331 31.08 33.56 -12.67
CA LEU A 331 30.66 33.85 -14.04
C LEU A 331 31.38 32.96 -15.07
N ALA A 332 32.66 32.63 -14.83
CA ALA A 332 33.43 31.73 -15.66
C ALA A 332 32.90 30.28 -15.60
N ASP A 333 32.43 29.86 -14.43
CA ASP A 333 31.87 28.52 -14.18
C ASP A 333 30.42 28.38 -14.67
N TYR A 334 29.59 29.41 -14.55
CA TYR A 334 28.13 29.30 -14.67
C TYR A 334 27.65 28.59 -15.93
N GLU A 335 28.07 29.04 -17.13
CA GLU A 335 27.60 28.46 -18.39
C GLU A 335 28.12 27.02 -18.58
N GLN A 336 29.33 26.72 -18.09
CA GLN A 336 29.90 25.38 -18.14
C GLN A 336 29.14 24.43 -17.20
N HIS A 337 28.83 24.90 -16.00
CA HIS A 337 28.01 24.17 -15.03
C HIS A 337 26.62 23.86 -15.60
N ILE A 338 25.91 24.85 -16.15
CA ILE A 338 24.58 24.61 -16.74
C ILE A 338 24.64 23.62 -17.91
N ALA A 339 25.66 23.73 -18.77
CA ALA A 339 25.87 22.78 -19.86
C ALA A 339 26.16 21.36 -19.33
N ALA A 340 26.94 21.23 -18.26
CA ALA A 340 27.23 19.94 -17.63
C ALA A 340 25.98 19.32 -16.98
N VAL A 341 25.17 20.12 -16.28
CA VAL A 341 23.88 19.67 -15.73
C VAL A 341 22.98 19.14 -16.86
N LYS A 342 22.85 19.89 -17.96
CA LYS A 342 22.10 19.46 -19.13
C LYS A 342 22.63 18.14 -19.70
N ALA A 343 23.94 18.04 -19.87
CA ALA A 343 24.59 16.83 -20.36
C ALA A 343 24.29 15.63 -19.44
N SER A 344 24.27 15.82 -18.12
CA SER A 344 23.96 14.75 -17.18
C SER A 344 22.54 14.20 -17.38
N PHE A 345 21.54 15.08 -17.54
CA PHE A 345 20.16 14.67 -17.78
C PHE A 345 19.94 14.03 -19.14
N LEU A 346 20.72 14.42 -20.15
CA LEU A 346 20.66 13.81 -21.49
C LEU A 346 21.37 12.44 -21.55
N GLN A 347 22.39 12.22 -20.73
CA GLN A 347 23.16 10.97 -20.73
C GLN A 347 22.55 9.90 -19.82
N CYS A 348 22.00 10.29 -18.67
CA CYS A 348 21.42 9.34 -17.72
C CYS A 348 20.20 8.64 -18.32
N GLN A 349 20.14 7.33 -18.21
CA GLN A 349 18.92 6.55 -18.46
C GLN A 349 18.17 6.30 -17.16
N VAL A 350 18.88 6.12 -16.06
CA VAL A 350 18.30 6.03 -14.71
C VAL A 350 18.85 7.16 -13.86
N PHE A 351 17.98 7.84 -13.13
CA PHE A 351 18.39 8.92 -12.23
C PHE A 351 17.73 8.76 -10.86
N VAL A 352 18.53 8.85 -9.80
CA VAL A 352 18.04 8.72 -8.43
C VAL A 352 17.87 10.10 -7.80
N ILE A 353 16.66 10.46 -7.39
CA ILE A 353 16.43 11.63 -6.55
C ILE A 353 16.15 11.21 -5.11
N THR A 354 16.76 11.89 -4.15
CA THR A 354 16.47 11.70 -2.73
C THR A 354 15.83 12.95 -2.15
N LEU A 355 14.53 12.86 -1.83
CA LEU A 355 13.75 13.95 -1.24
C LEU A 355 14.13 14.16 0.23
N GLY A 356 14.53 15.38 0.59
CA GLY A 356 15.09 15.69 1.90
C GLY A 356 14.09 16.33 2.87
N LEU A 357 13.54 17.48 2.48
CA LEU A 357 12.79 18.41 3.33
C LEU A 357 11.55 18.93 2.57
N ASN A 358 10.44 19.10 3.28
CA ASN A 358 9.28 19.85 2.77
C ASN A 358 9.23 21.30 3.29
N GLU A 359 10.10 21.66 4.24
CA GLU A 359 10.35 23.04 4.67
C GLU A 359 11.43 23.67 3.78
N CYS A 360 11.15 24.84 3.22
CA CYS A 360 12.00 25.50 2.23
C CYS A 360 11.89 27.02 2.34
N TRP A 361 12.74 27.72 1.59
CA TRP A 361 12.86 29.17 1.62
C TRP A 361 12.67 29.73 0.22
N GLN A 362 11.57 30.46 0.05
CA GLN A 362 11.13 30.99 -1.24
C GLN A 362 11.57 32.44 -1.40
N LEU A 363 12.21 32.75 -2.52
CA LEU A 363 12.56 34.10 -2.97
C LEU A 363 11.32 34.84 -3.51
N HIS A 364 11.41 36.17 -3.63
CA HIS A 364 10.30 37.01 -4.10
C HIS A 364 9.85 36.71 -5.54
N ASP A 365 10.75 36.20 -6.38
CA ASP A 365 10.44 35.77 -7.75
C ASP A 365 9.81 34.37 -7.84
N GLY A 366 9.52 33.75 -6.69
CA GLY A 366 8.92 32.44 -6.57
C GLY A 366 9.89 31.27 -6.68
N SER A 367 11.17 31.52 -6.95
CA SER A 367 12.22 30.49 -6.85
C SER A 367 12.53 30.13 -5.39
N PHE A 368 13.27 29.05 -5.17
CA PHE A 368 13.57 28.48 -3.87
C PHE A 368 15.07 28.27 -3.73
N MET A 369 15.56 28.52 -2.53
CA MET A 369 16.92 28.16 -2.15
C MET A 369 17.05 26.65 -1.96
N SER A 370 18.25 26.12 -2.19
CA SER A 370 18.53 24.73 -1.85
C SER A 370 18.55 24.49 -0.33
N ARG A 371 19.08 25.45 0.44
CA ARG A 371 19.23 25.39 1.90
C ARG A 371 18.57 26.58 2.61
N ASN A 372 18.57 26.56 3.95
CA ASN A 372 18.22 27.70 4.77
C ASN A 372 19.08 28.94 4.47
N PRO A 373 18.50 30.15 4.59
CA PRO A 373 19.20 31.42 4.40
C PRO A 373 20.34 31.60 5.41
N ARG A 374 21.35 32.36 4.98
CA ARG A 374 22.34 33.01 5.86
C ARG A 374 21.79 34.36 6.36
N ASP A 375 22.45 34.96 7.33
CA ASP A 375 22.00 36.19 8.01
C ASP A 375 21.70 37.34 7.04
N ASN A 376 22.55 37.52 6.03
CA ASN A 376 22.38 38.54 5.00
C ASN A 376 21.29 38.21 3.96
N MET A 377 20.53 37.12 4.11
CA MET A 377 19.55 36.67 3.13
C MET A 377 18.09 36.74 3.58
N TYR A 378 17.83 36.85 4.88
CA TYR A 378 16.46 36.75 5.41
C TYR A 378 15.49 37.79 4.82
N HIS A 379 16.01 38.93 4.34
CA HIS A 379 15.21 39.97 3.68
C HIS A 379 14.74 39.61 2.25
N LEU A 380 15.31 38.56 1.65
CA LEU A 380 15.02 38.11 0.29
C LEU A 380 14.02 36.94 0.25
N VAL A 381 13.81 36.28 1.39
CA VAL A 381 13.12 34.99 1.44
C VAL A 381 11.98 34.95 2.44
N LYS A 382 11.04 34.03 2.21
CA LYS A 382 10.02 33.64 3.17
C LYS A 382 10.05 32.12 3.38
N HIS A 383 9.84 31.70 4.61
CA HIS A 383 9.72 30.29 4.94
C HIS A 383 8.42 29.70 4.35
N ARG A 384 8.49 28.49 3.81
CA ARG A 384 7.37 27.75 3.23
C ARG A 384 7.41 26.30 3.70
N THR A 385 6.24 25.73 3.94
CA THR A 385 6.07 24.29 4.13
C THR A 385 5.25 23.77 2.95
N LEU A 386 5.89 23.00 2.08
CA LEU A 386 5.27 22.44 0.88
C LEU A 386 4.31 21.30 1.24
N THR A 387 3.16 21.32 0.59
CA THR A 387 2.13 20.27 0.62
C THR A 387 2.53 19.07 -0.25
N VAL A 388 1.78 17.97 -0.15
CA VAL A 388 1.95 16.81 -1.03
C VAL A 388 1.84 17.23 -2.50
N THR A 389 0.77 17.92 -2.86
CA THR A 389 0.49 18.38 -4.22
C THR A 389 1.60 19.29 -4.78
N GLU A 390 2.13 20.23 -3.99
CA GLU A 390 3.25 21.08 -4.45
C GLU A 390 4.52 20.24 -4.72
N ASN A 391 4.84 19.27 -3.85
CA ASN A 391 5.99 18.39 -4.07
C ASN A 391 5.82 17.53 -5.33
N VAL A 392 4.62 16.98 -5.55
CA VAL A 392 4.28 16.22 -6.76
C VAL A 392 4.44 17.10 -8.00
N GLN A 393 3.87 18.30 -8.00
CA GLN A 393 3.97 19.23 -9.13
C GLN A 393 5.42 19.59 -9.48
N HIS A 394 6.27 19.84 -8.48
CA HIS A 394 7.67 20.15 -8.69
C HIS A 394 8.44 18.98 -9.32
N ILE A 395 8.31 17.77 -8.77
CA ILE A 395 9.03 16.61 -9.30
C ILE A 395 8.46 16.17 -10.65
N GLN A 396 7.14 16.25 -10.86
CA GLN A 396 6.54 16.00 -12.17
C GLN A 396 7.08 16.98 -13.21
N ARG A 397 7.13 18.28 -12.89
CA ARG A 397 7.70 19.30 -13.80
C ARG A 397 9.17 19.03 -14.11
N PHE A 398 9.97 18.66 -13.11
CA PHE A 398 11.36 18.24 -13.30
C PHE A 398 11.47 17.08 -14.30
N PHE A 399 10.67 16.05 -14.10
CA PHE A 399 10.65 14.87 -14.94
C PHE A 399 10.19 15.18 -16.37
N ASP A 400 9.09 15.92 -16.53
CA ASP A 400 8.53 16.27 -17.84
C ASP A 400 9.51 17.06 -18.71
N ILE A 401 10.21 18.05 -18.12
CA ILE A 401 11.24 18.82 -18.82
C ILE A 401 12.31 17.88 -19.37
N ILE A 402 12.80 16.93 -18.56
CA ILE A 402 13.85 16.01 -18.98
C ILE A 402 13.33 15.03 -20.03
N LYS A 403 12.14 14.42 -19.81
CA LYS A 403 11.55 13.45 -20.74
C LYS A 403 11.29 13.99 -22.12
N GLN A 404 11.00 15.29 -22.24
CA GLN A 404 10.88 15.95 -23.54
C GLN A 404 12.15 15.84 -24.39
N HIS A 405 13.33 15.78 -23.75
CA HIS A 405 14.63 15.73 -24.40
C HIS A 405 15.32 14.37 -24.29
N ASN A 406 14.94 13.55 -23.32
CA ASN A 406 15.45 12.20 -23.09
C ASN A 406 14.28 11.24 -22.79
N PRO A 407 13.63 10.68 -23.83
CA PRO A 407 12.49 9.77 -23.66
C PRO A 407 12.82 8.48 -22.91
N GLU A 408 14.09 8.07 -22.82
CA GLU A 408 14.51 6.86 -22.11
C GLU A 408 14.73 7.08 -20.60
N PHE A 409 14.70 8.34 -20.15
CA PHE A 409 14.92 8.71 -18.75
C PHE A 409 13.90 8.06 -17.82
N LYS A 410 14.41 7.42 -16.76
CA LYS A 410 13.67 6.78 -15.68
C LYS A 410 14.11 7.39 -14.36
N LEU A 411 13.16 7.57 -13.45
CA LEU A 411 13.39 8.24 -12.18
C LEU A 411 13.16 7.29 -11.01
N ILE A 412 14.17 7.11 -10.17
CA ILE A 412 14.05 6.42 -8.89
C ILE A 412 13.95 7.47 -7.80
N ILE A 413 12.85 7.46 -7.06
CA ILE A 413 12.56 8.38 -5.97
C ILE A 413 12.84 7.68 -4.65
N SER A 414 13.57 8.35 -3.77
CA SER A 414 13.82 7.94 -2.40
C SER A 414 13.46 9.08 -1.44
N VAL A 415 13.11 8.76 -0.20
CA VAL A 415 13.00 9.74 0.89
C VAL A 415 14.24 9.61 1.79
N SER A 416 14.87 10.73 2.08
CA SER A 416 16.05 10.78 2.95
C SER A 416 15.65 10.46 4.40
N PRO A 417 16.31 9.52 5.08
CA PRO A 417 16.05 9.22 6.49
C PRO A 417 16.61 10.28 7.44
N ILE A 418 17.61 11.04 6.99
CA ILE A 418 18.28 12.06 7.79
C ILE A 418 17.25 13.06 8.36
N PRO A 419 17.19 13.22 9.69
CA PRO A 419 16.23 14.10 10.34
C PRO A 419 16.65 15.57 10.24
N PHE A 420 15.66 16.45 10.38
CA PHE A 420 15.84 17.91 10.40
C PHE A 420 16.91 18.33 11.41
N LEU A 421 17.74 19.30 11.01
CA LEU A 421 18.59 20.02 11.94
C LEU A 421 17.79 21.07 12.73
N ALA A 422 16.85 21.73 12.06
CA ALA A 422 15.97 22.76 12.62
C ALA A 422 14.64 22.77 11.86
N THR A 423 13.61 23.36 12.47
CA THR A 423 12.31 23.63 11.84
C THR A 423 11.99 25.12 11.95
N GLY A 424 11.44 25.70 10.88
CA GLY A 424 10.87 27.05 10.88
C GLY A 424 9.48 27.12 11.53
N ARG A 425 8.97 26.01 12.06
CA ARG A 425 7.63 25.88 12.67
C ARG A 425 7.67 25.70 14.19
N ALA A 426 8.79 26.08 14.82
CA ALA A 426 9.04 25.86 16.24
C ALA A 426 8.05 26.61 17.17
N ASP A 427 7.32 27.60 16.64
CA ASP A 427 6.22 28.28 17.33
C ASP A 427 5.02 27.36 17.60
N LYS A 428 4.87 26.27 16.82
CA LYS A 428 3.72 25.34 16.87
C LYS A 428 4.11 23.87 17.03
N HIS A 429 5.31 23.49 16.60
CA HIS A 429 5.72 22.09 16.53
C HIS A 429 7.14 21.89 17.04
N HIS A 430 7.34 20.83 17.82
CA HIS A 430 8.68 20.33 18.09
C HIS A 430 9.34 19.82 16.80
N VAL A 431 10.67 19.95 16.69
CA VAL A 431 11.43 19.56 15.48
C VAL A 431 11.21 18.11 15.07
N ILE A 432 11.04 17.20 16.04
CA ILE A 432 10.72 15.78 15.77
C ILE A 432 9.37 15.65 15.07
N SER A 433 8.32 16.32 15.56
CA SER A 433 6.99 16.28 14.95
C SER A 433 6.98 16.92 13.56
N ALA A 434 7.72 18.03 13.38
CA ALA A 434 7.89 18.67 12.08
C ALA A 434 8.63 17.77 11.08
N ASN A 435 9.68 17.07 11.53
CA ASN A 435 10.38 16.07 10.72
C ASN A 435 9.46 14.92 10.33
N CYS A 436 8.69 14.35 11.26
CA CYS A 436 7.72 13.29 10.96
C CYS A 436 6.70 13.75 9.90
N HIS A 437 6.17 14.96 10.04
CA HIS A 437 5.30 15.56 9.03
C HIS A 437 6.01 15.67 7.66
N SER A 438 7.25 16.17 7.62
CA SER A 438 8.00 16.28 6.37
C SER A 438 8.19 14.94 5.68
N LYS A 439 8.59 13.89 6.41
CA LYS A 439 8.83 12.57 5.81
C LYS A 439 7.53 11.93 5.34
N ALA A 440 6.43 12.09 6.09
CA ALA A 440 5.11 11.64 5.67
C ALA A 440 4.64 12.32 4.38
N VAL A 441 4.74 13.66 4.30
CA VAL A 441 4.38 14.42 3.09
C VAL A 441 5.19 13.97 1.88
N LEU A 442 6.52 13.85 2.03
CA LEU A 442 7.38 13.43 0.92
C LEU A 442 7.15 11.98 0.51
N ARG A 443 6.82 11.09 1.46
CA ARG A 443 6.51 9.68 1.16
C ARG A 443 5.21 9.53 0.38
N VAL A 444 4.18 10.30 0.73
CA VAL A 444 2.91 10.32 -0.02
C VAL A 444 3.13 10.93 -1.41
N ALA A 445 3.90 12.02 -1.51
CA ALA A 445 4.23 12.62 -2.82
C ALA A 445 4.98 11.62 -3.73
N ALA A 446 5.93 10.86 -3.18
CA ALA A 446 6.63 9.82 -3.94
C ALA A 446 5.68 8.70 -4.40
N GLU A 447 4.70 8.31 -3.59
CA GLU A 447 3.68 7.32 -3.96
C GLU A 447 2.83 7.82 -5.14
N GLU A 448 2.30 9.04 -5.04
CA GLU A 448 1.46 9.63 -6.10
C GLU A 448 2.23 9.76 -7.43
N LEU A 449 3.51 10.12 -7.38
CA LEU A 449 4.36 10.19 -8.57
C LEU A 449 4.55 8.82 -9.23
N VAL A 450 4.83 7.78 -8.44
CA VAL A 450 5.04 6.42 -8.96
C VAL A 450 3.73 5.81 -9.48
N GLN A 451 2.60 6.06 -8.83
CA GLN A 451 1.31 5.56 -9.30
C GLN A 451 0.86 6.19 -10.62
N ASN A 452 1.27 7.44 -10.88
CA ASN A 452 0.84 8.19 -12.06
C ASN A 452 1.86 8.16 -13.23
N ASN A 453 3.03 7.52 -13.05
CA ASN A 453 4.09 7.50 -14.07
C ASN A 453 4.78 6.12 -14.16
N ASP A 454 4.70 5.47 -15.33
CA ASP A 454 5.29 4.15 -15.57
C ASP A 454 6.83 4.11 -15.46
N ASP A 455 7.49 5.25 -15.70
CA ASP A 455 8.95 5.39 -15.67
C ASP A 455 9.47 5.97 -14.33
N MET A 456 8.62 6.00 -13.30
CA MET A 456 9.00 6.38 -11.94
C MET A 456 8.91 5.19 -10.99
N TYR A 457 9.89 5.09 -10.11
CA TYR A 457 10.00 3.97 -9.17
C TYR A 457 10.35 4.46 -7.77
N TYR A 458 9.93 3.71 -6.75
CA TYR A 458 10.26 4.04 -5.36
C TYR A 458 11.35 3.12 -4.81
N LEU A 459 12.39 3.70 -4.20
CA LEU A 459 13.37 3.00 -3.37
C LEU A 459 13.01 3.21 -1.89
N PRO A 460 12.59 2.16 -1.15
CA PRO A 460 12.16 2.28 0.24
C PRO A 460 13.33 2.32 1.24
N SER A 461 14.32 3.17 0.96
CA SER A 461 15.51 3.34 1.81
C SER A 461 15.17 4.03 3.13
N TYR A 462 14.15 4.89 3.15
CA TYR A 462 13.66 5.52 4.36
C TYR A 462 13.17 4.46 5.36
N GLU A 463 12.25 3.62 4.91
CA GLU A 463 11.66 2.55 5.71
C GLU A 463 12.70 1.51 6.13
N LEU A 464 13.65 1.16 5.23
CA LEU A 464 14.71 0.21 5.58
C LEU A 464 15.51 0.70 6.78
N ILE A 465 15.86 1.99 6.78
CA ILE A 465 16.70 2.62 7.80
C ILE A 465 15.91 2.89 9.08
N THR A 466 14.68 3.40 8.98
CA THR A 466 13.92 3.81 10.17
C THR A 466 13.16 2.68 10.83
N GLU A 467 12.75 1.66 10.07
CA GLU A 467 11.90 0.57 10.58
C GLU A 467 12.57 -0.80 10.56
N CYS A 468 13.38 -1.10 9.56
CA CYS A 468 13.95 -2.45 9.37
C CYS A 468 15.42 -2.57 9.82
N THR A 469 16.00 -1.54 10.44
CA THR A 469 17.38 -1.58 10.95
C THR A 469 17.40 -1.19 12.43
N GLU A 470 18.01 -2.02 13.27
CA GLU A 470 18.05 -1.82 14.73
C GLU A 470 19.02 -0.71 15.15
N ASP A 471 20.23 -0.72 14.58
CA ASP A 471 21.31 0.22 14.91
C ASP A 471 21.75 0.99 13.67
N ALA A 472 20.87 1.88 13.20
CA ALA A 472 21.03 2.53 11.91
C ALA A 472 21.99 3.74 11.90
N TRP A 473 22.21 4.34 13.07
CA TRP A 473 22.76 5.70 13.19
C TRP A 473 24.14 5.71 13.84
N LEU A 474 24.96 6.70 13.47
CA LEU A 474 26.13 7.10 14.24
C LEU A 474 25.70 7.72 15.59
N ASP A 475 26.69 7.98 16.46
CA ASP A 475 26.48 8.49 17.82
C ASP A 475 25.72 9.83 17.88
N ASP A 476 25.64 10.56 16.75
CA ASP A 476 24.90 11.80 16.64
C ASP A 476 23.39 11.62 16.39
N HIS A 477 22.93 10.37 16.22
CA HIS A 477 21.54 9.99 15.92
C HIS A 477 20.97 10.62 14.64
N ARG A 478 21.83 11.04 13.69
CA ARG A 478 21.41 11.71 12.44
C ARG A 478 22.09 11.16 11.20
N HIS A 479 23.38 10.84 11.27
CA HIS A 479 24.11 10.29 10.14
C HIS A 479 23.99 8.76 10.13
N VAL A 480 23.75 8.20 8.95
CA VAL A 480 23.57 6.76 8.76
C VAL A 480 24.93 6.07 8.75
N LYS A 481 25.02 4.91 9.42
CA LYS A 481 26.22 4.08 9.43
C LYS A 481 26.59 3.56 8.02
N PRO A 482 27.87 3.52 7.63
CA PRO A 482 28.29 3.03 6.31
C PRO A 482 27.82 1.60 5.98
N GLU A 483 27.79 0.72 6.98
CA GLU A 483 27.30 -0.66 6.85
C GLU A 483 25.80 -0.73 6.54
N VAL A 484 25.02 0.27 6.97
CA VAL A 484 23.58 0.37 6.71
C VAL A 484 23.33 0.97 5.33
N VAL A 485 24.16 1.92 4.89
CA VAL A 485 24.17 2.38 3.49
C VAL A 485 24.38 1.19 2.55
N LYS A 486 25.30 0.27 2.87
CA LYS A 486 25.50 -0.96 2.08
C LYS A 486 24.21 -1.80 1.98
N GLN A 487 23.42 -1.91 3.05
CA GLN A 487 22.14 -2.63 3.01
C GLN A 487 21.12 -1.97 2.08
N VAL A 488 21.04 -0.64 2.08
CA VAL A 488 20.20 0.12 1.14
C VAL A 488 20.58 -0.20 -0.29
N VAL A 489 21.88 -0.28 -0.54
CA VAL A 489 22.37 -0.54 -1.89
C VAL A 489 22.15 -1.98 -2.33
N GLU A 490 22.31 -2.96 -1.45
CA GLU A 490 21.93 -4.35 -1.77
C GLU A 490 20.42 -4.46 -2.05
N MET A 491 19.59 -3.71 -1.33
CA MET A 491 18.17 -3.59 -1.63
C MET A 491 17.93 -2.91 -3.00
N PHE A 492 18.64 -1.82 -3.31
CA PHE A 492 18.59 -1.18 -4.63
C PHE A 492 18.90 -2.19 -5.75
N LYS A 493 19.97 -2.98 -5.60
CA LYS A 493 20.35 -4.02 -6.56
C LYS A 493 19.25 -5.06 -6.73
N ALA A 494 18.70 -5.56 -5.62
CA ALA A 494 17.64 -6.57 -5.63
C ALA A 494 16.36 -6.11 -6.33
N ILE A 495 16.06 -4.80 -6.28
CA ILE A 495 14.90 -4.21 -6.92
C ILE A 495 15.20 -3.87 -8.39
N PHE A 496 16.31 -3.17 -8.68
CA PHE A 496 16.48 -2.43 -9.93
C PHE A 496 17.47 -3.03 -10.93
N VAL A 497 18.37 -3.90 -10.48
CA VAL A 497 19.45 -4.42 -11.34
C VAL A 497 19.05 -5.77 -11.92
N LYS A 498 19.20 -5.92 -13.24
CA LYS A 498 19.00 -7.19 -13.95
C LYS A 498 19.95 -8.23 -13.37
N THR A 499 19.44 -9.42 -13.06
CA THR A 499 20.28 -10.55 -12.68
C THR A 499 21.00 -11.04 -13.94
N GLU A 500 22.33 -11.14 -13.90
CA GLU A 500 23.09 -11.81 -14.96
C GLU A 500 22.56 -13.24 -15.09
N THR A 501 22.25 -13.65 -16.32
CA THR A 501 21.71 -14.99 -16.63
C THR A 501 22.82 -15.99 -16.83
#